data_AF-A0A143X1L3-F1
#
_entry.id   AF-A0A143X1L3-F1
#
_cell.length_a   1.000
_cell.length_b   1.000
_cell.length_c   1.000
_cell.angle_alpha   90.00
_cell.angle_beta   90.00
_cell.angle_gamma   90.00
#
_symmetry.space_group_name_H-M   'P 1'
#
loop_
_entity.id
_entity.type
_entity.pdbx_description
1 polymer ?
#
loop_
_entity_poly.entity_id
_entity_poly.type
_entity_poly.pdbx_seq_one_letter_code
_entity_poly.pdbx_strand_id
1 'polypeptide(L)'
;MKHSEIQRNEREEIRNEIIKLLKINPSYMDEKEAASLEGHIDRILLEPYSSVSRQIESYMNRHHEDMMIDIMDASAASFLDEEIEALRKNAGTLDKELSMMLEFDAMKYRKGTKDEKNQMLSHVFEKLMIAGMILRDYSEVISYLKANQDNAEALKDIGREIKKEQYRIDRKYYSIEAVINKKQMTVLQFSLREGIIHQRTQDRQI
;
A
#
# COMPACT_ATOMS: atom_id res chain seq x y z
N MET A 1 14.64 27.76 31.86
CA MET A 1 13.80 26.55 31.91
C MET A 1 12.51 26.70 31.10
N LYS A 2 11.63 27.68 31.36
CA LYS A 2 10.38 27.83 30.57
C LYS A 2 10.59 28.04 29.06
N HIS A 3 11.55 28.88 28.64
CA HIS A 3 11.81 29.11 27.21
C HIS A 3 12.34 27.89 26.45
N SER A 4 13.17 27.06 27.10
CA SER A 4 13.71 25.83 26.49
C SER A 4 12.66 24.73 26.38
N GLU A 5 11.70 24.68 27.31
CA GLU A 5 10.58 23.73 27.24
C GLU A 5 9.56 24.14 26.17
N ILE A 6 9.26 25.43 26.03
CA ILE A 6 8.37 25.94 24.98
C ILE A 6 8.95 25.62 23.60
N GLN A 7 10.23 25.92 23.36
CA GLN A 7 10.90 25.59 22.10
C GLN A 7 10.95 24.08 21.82
N ARG A 8 11.13 23.26 22.86
CA ARG A 8 11.09 21.80 22.70
C ARG A 8 9.71 21.30 22.28
N ASN A 9 8.65 21.85 22.86
CA ASN A 9 7.28 21.46 22.54
C ASN A 9 6.90 21.91 21.11
N GLU A 10 7.28 23.12 20.70
CA GLU A 10 7.03 23.62 19.34
C GLU A 10 7.75 22.76 18.28
N ARG A 11 9.01 22.37 18.54
CA ARG A 11 9.74 21.44 17.65
C ARG A 11 9.02 20.12 17.48
N GLU A 12 8.54 19.55 18.58
CA GLU A 12 7.85 18.26 18.57
C GLU A 12 6.51 18.35 17.84
N GLU A 13 5.76 19.44 18.03
CA GLU A 13 4.54 19.73 17.29
C GLU A 13 4.79 19.85 15.77
N ILE A 14 5.79 20.64 15.36
CA ILE A 14 6.18 20.81 13.96
C ILE A 14 6.58 19.45 13.36
N ARG A 15 7.43 18.69 14.05
CA ARG A 15 7.88 17.37 13.61
C ARG A 15 6.69 16.45 13.34
N ASN A 16 5.80 16.34 14.32
CA ASN A 16 4.65 15.44 14.24
C ASN A 16 3.69 15.83 13.10
N GLU A 17 3.46 17.13 12.91
CA GLU A 17 2.58 17.59 11.83
C GLU A 17 3.22 17.38 10.45
N ILE A 18 4.53 17.62 10.27
CA ILE A 18 5.23 17.31 9.02
C ILE A 18 5.13 15.82 8.70
N ILE A 19 5.45 14.96 9.67
CA ILE A 19 5.43 13.50 9.50
C ILE A 19 4.04 13.02 9.08
N LYS A 20 2.99 13.59 9.68
CA LYS A 20 1.60 13.34 9.31
C LYS A 20 1.25 13.85 7.92
N LEU A 21 1.63 15.08 7.57
CA LEU A 21 1.35 15.67 6.26
C LEU A 21 2.03 14.92 5.12
N LEU A 22 3.26 14.46 5.35
CA LEU A 22 4.04 13.70 4.39
C LEU A 22 3.75 12.19 4.46
N LYS A 23 2.90 11.75 5.41
CA LYS A 23 2.49 10.35 5.62
C LYS A 23 3.67 9.40 5.77
N ILE A 24 4.60 9.75 6.64
CA ILE A 24 5.82 8.99 6.86
C ILE A 24 5.73 8.25 8.17
N ASN A 25 6.16 7.00 8.20
CA ASN A 25 6.49 6.32 9.43
C ASN A 25 7.96 6.66 9.81
N PRO A 26 8.20 7.35 10.94
CA PRO A 26 9.54 7.78 11.32
C PRO A 26 10.52 6.63 11.54
N SER A 27 10.03 5.41 11.82
CA SER A 27 10.89 4.21 11.93
C SER A 27 11.60 3.87 10.61
N TYR A 28 11.13 4.43 9.48
CA TYR A 28 11.73 4.26 8.17
C TYR A 28 12.67 5.40 7.78
N MET A 29 12.91 6.39 8.64
CA MET A 29 13.93 7.40 8.37
C MET A 29 15.33 6.86 8.72
N ASP A 30 16.35 7.25 7.96
CA ASP A 30 17.75 7.07 8.36
C ASP A 30 18.27 8.36 9.01
N GLU A 31 19.52 8.33 9.45
CA GLU A 31 20.17 9.48 10.07
C GLU A 31 20.23 10.70 9.14
N LYS A 32 20.36 10.50 7.82
CA LYS A 32 20.43 11.59 6.85
C LYS A 32 19.05 12.22 6.64
N GLU A 33 18.02 11.40 6.47
CA GLU A 33 16.62 11.84 6.33
C GLU A 33 16.15 12.54 7.61
N ALA A 34 16.47 11.97 8.78
CA ALA A 34 16.17 12.58 10.08
C ALA A 34 16.90 13.92 10.25
N ALA A 35 18.17 14.02 9.85
CA ALA A 35 18.91 15.28 9.88
C ALA A 35 18.32 16.32 8.92
N SER A 36 17.87 15.91 7.72
CA SER A 36 17.21 16.84 6.79
C SER A 36 15.90 17.36 7.38
N LEU A 37 15.08 16.47 7.95
CA LEU A 37 13.84 16.84 8.64
C LEU A 37 14.09 17.86 9.76
N GLU A 38 15.11 17.63 10.61
CA GLU A 38 15.48 18.59 11.66
C GLU A 38 15.91 19.95 11.07
N GLY A 39 16.62 19.96 9.95
CA GLY A 39 16.96 21.19 9.22
C GLY A 39 15.73 21.94 8.69
N HIS A 40 14.68 21.23 8.26
CA HIS A 40 13.41 21.85 7.89
C HIS A 40 12.65 22.41 9.11
N ILE A 41 12.65 21.68 10.23
CA ILE A 41 12.06 22.15 11.49
C ILE A 41 12.74 23.45 11.95
N ASP A 42 14.06 23.52 11.88
CA ASP A 42 14.83 24.73 12.20
C ASP A 42 14.39 25.92 11.34
N ARG A 43 14.17 25.71 10.05
CA ARG A 43 13.73 26.78 9.13
C ARG A 43 12.30 27.23 9.41
N ILE A 44 11.39 26.31 9.74
CA ILE A 44 10.00 26.63 10.09
C ILE A 44 9.95 27.51 11.34
N LEU A 45 10.76 27.20 12.35
CA LEU A 45 10.84 27.99 13.58
C LEU A 45 11.34 29.43 13.35
N LEU A 46 12.05 29.68 12.24
CA LEU A 46 12.51 31.01 11.85
C LEU A 46 11.45 31.81 11.07
N GLU A 47 10.34 31.21 10.64
CA GLU A 47 9.32 31.92 9.87
C GLU A 47 8.55 32.93 10.74
N PRO A 48 8.35 34.19 10.29
CA PRO A 48 7.68 35.21 11.07
C PRO A 48 6.15 35.05 11.02
N TYR A 49 5.57 34.26 11.91
CA TYR A 49 4.11 34.13 12.07
C TYR A 49 3.67 34.10 13.52
N SER A 50 2.37 34.38 13.72
CA SER A 50 1.72 34.45 15.04
C SER A 50 1.39 33.09 15.66
N SER A 51 1.55 31.98 14.93
CA SER A 51 1.22 30.64 15.41
C SER A 51 2.00 29.57 14.66
N VAL A 52 2.38 28.49 15.35
CA VAL A 52 3.08 27.32 14.79
C VAL A 52 2.36 26.72 13.58
N SER A 53 1.04 26.54 13.64
CA SER A 53 0.27 25.96 12.54
C SER A 53 0.39 26.77 11.23
N ARG A 54 0.42 28.11 11.31
CA ARG A 54 0.62 28.97 10.13
C ARG A 54 2.05 28.91 9.60
N GLN A 55 3.05 28.75 10.47
CA GLN A 55 4.44 28.54 10.04
C GLN A 55 4.56 27.24 9.25
N ILE A 56 3.97 26.15 9.76
CA ILE A 56 3.97 24.85 9.09
C ILE A 56 3.26 24.96 7.73
N GLU A 57 2.04 25.50 7.68
CA GLU A 57 1.27 25.63 6.44
C GLU A 57 2.01 26.46 5.38
N SER A 58 2.52 27.63 5.75
CA SER A 58 3.31 28.52 4.89
C SER A 58 4.55 27.82 4.33
N TYR A 59 5.31 27.13 5.19
CA TYR A 59 6.52 26.43 4.80
C TYR A 59 6.22 25.24 3.87
N MET A 60 5.24 24.41 4.25
CA MET A 60 4.84 23.23 3.48
C MET A 60 4.34 23.63 2.08
N ASN A 61 3.56 24.70 1.97
CA ASN A 61 3.11 25.20 0.67
C ASN A 61 4.26 25.61 -0.27
N ARG A 62 5.45 25.93 0.27
CA ARG A 62 6.63 26.34 -0.52
C ARG A 62 7.64 25.22 -0.74
N HIS A 63 7.77 24.30 0.21
CA HIS A 63 8.87 23.33 0.27
C HIS A 63 8.42 21.88 0.28
N HIS A 64 7.13 21.58 0.09
CA HIS A 64 6.63 20.21 0.11
C HIS A 64 7.39 19.28 -0.84
N GLU A 65 7.63 19.70 -2.09
CA GLU A 65 8.37 18.88 -3.08
C GLU A 65 9.82 18.64 -2.66
N ASP A 66 10.52 19.70 -2.21
CA ASP A 66 11.90 19.59 -1.73
C ASP A 66 12.01 18.60 -0.55
N MET A 67 11.10 18.71 0.42
CA MET A 67 11.05 17.81 1.56
C MET A 67 10.77 16.38 1.14
N MET A 68 9.82 16.16 0.22
CA MET A 68 9.52 14.84 -0.32
C MET A 68 10.71 14.23 -1.06
N ILE A 69 11.54 15.03 -1.73
CA ILE A 69 12.78 14.55 -2.36
C ILE A 69 13.80 14.14 -1.30
N ASP A 70 13.96 14.95 -0.25
CA ASP A 70 14.95 14.72 0.80
C ASP A 70 14.67 13.46 1.64
N ILE A 71 13.40 13.07 1.77
CA ILE A 71 12.95 11.91 2.56
C ILE A 71 12.18 10.88 1.72
N MET A 72 12.47 10.84 0.42
CA MET A 72 11.74 10.07 -0.58
C MET A 72 11.63 8.58 -0.23
N ASP A 73 12.69 7.97 0.30
CA ASP A 73 12.71 6.53 0.56
C ASP A 73 11.84 6.17 1.78
N ALA A 74 11.89 6.98 2.84
CA ALA A 74 10.99 6.83 3.99
C ALA A 74 9.53 7.03 3.58
N SER A 75 9.23 8.03 2.75
CA SER A 75 7.88 8.28 2.21
C SER A 75 7.39 7.13 1.33
N ALA A 76 8.23 6.63 0.41
CA ALA A 76 7.87 5.53 -0.49
C ALA A 76 7.59 4.23 0.27
N ALA A 77 8.43 3.89 1.26
CA ALA A 77 8.23 2.71 2.10
C ALA A 77 6.93 2.81 2.92
N SER A 78 6.67 3.98 3.52
CA SER A 78 5.45 4.22 4.30
C SER A 78 4.20 4.09 3.45
N PHE A 79 4.20 4.70 2.26
CA PHE A 79 3.10 4.60 1.31
C PHE A 79 2.81 3.14 0.90
N LEU A 80 3.85 2.38 0.57
CA LEU A 80 3.66 0.98 0.15
C LEU A 80 3.09 0.12 1.29
N ASP A 81 3.57 0.29 2.51
CA ASP A 81 3.04 -0.43 3.66
C ASP A 81 1.57 -0.08 3.95
N GLU A 82 1.21 1.20 3.85
CA GLU A 82 -0.18 1.64 4.01
C GLU A 82 -1.10 1.02 2.94
N GLU A 83 -0.68 1.01 1.68
CA GLU A 83 -1.44 0.40 0.57
C GLU A 83 -1.58 -1.12 0.75
N ILE A 84 -0.51 -1.81 1.16
CA ILE A 84 -0.54 -3.24 1.45
C ILE A 84 -1.51 -3.54 2.60
N GLU A 85 -1.45 -2.77 3.68
CA GLU A 85 -2.32 -2.94 4.84
C GLU A 85 -3.79 -2.64 4.53
N ALA A 86 -4.05 -1.63 3.69
CA ALA A 86 -5.40 -1.32 3.21
C ALA A 86 -5.98 -2.49 2.39
N LEU A 87 -5.17 -3.13 1.54
CA LEU A 87 -5.60 -4.30 0.79
C LEU A 87 -5.84 -5.51 1.70
N ARG A 88 -4.99 -5.75 2.70
CA ARG A 88 -5.15 -6.82 3.69
C ARG A 88 -6.45 -6.71 4.47
N LYS A 89 -6.79 -5.51 4.96
CA LYS A 89 -8.07 -5.26 5.67
C LYS A 89 -9.30 -5.62 4.82
N ASN A 90 -9.20 -5.49 3.51
CA ASN A 90 -10.27 -5.78 2.57
C ASN A 90 -10.24 -7.23 2.03
N ALA A 91 -9.22 -8.02 2.40
CA ALA A 91 -8.98 -9.34 1.83
C ALA A 91 -9.92 -10.44 2.34
N GLY A 92 -10.46 -10.30 3.56
CA GLY A 92 -11.36 -11.29 4.14
C GLY A 92 -10.75 -12.70 4.11
N THR A 93 -11.35 -13.63 3.38
CA THR A 93 -10.85 -15.02 3.30
C THR A 93 -9.64 -15.20 2.38
N LEU A 94 -9.22 -14.14 1.67
CA LEU A 94 -8.01 -14.11 0.85
C LEU A 94 -6.81 -13.50 1.60
N ASP A 95 -6.97 -13.15 2.87
CA ASP A 95 -5.94 -12.43 3.63
C ASP A 95 -4.60 -13.17 3.64
N LYS A 96 -4.63 -14.50 3.81
CA LYS A 96 -3.42 -15.33 3.80
C LYS A 96 -2.71 -15.26 2.44
N GLU A 97 -3.46 -15.47 1.36
CA GLU A 97 -2.95 -15.50 -0.01
C GLU A 97 -2.41 -14.13 -0.44
N LEU A 98 -3.15 -13.06 -0.14
CA LEU A 98 -2.74 -11.69 -0.45
C LEU A 98 -1.58 -11.24 0.43
N SER A 99 -1.51 -11.68 1.70
CA SER A 99 -0.39 -11.35 2.58
C SER A 99 0.93 -11.93 2.12
N MET A 100 0.93 -13.18 1.63
CA MET A 100 2.13 -13.79 1.02
C MET A 100 2.52 -13.09 -0.28
N MET A 101 1.55 -12.71 -1.10
CA MET A 101 1.80 -12.05 -2.38
C MET A 101 2.34 -10.62 -2.22
N LEU A 102 1.79 -9.87 -1.26
CA LEU A 102 2.09 -8.47 -0.99
C LEU A 102 3.27 -8.28 -0.01
N GLU A 103 4.08 -9.31 0.22
CA GLU A 103 5.28 -9.17 1.05
C GLU A 103 6.24 -8.13 0.44
N PHE A 104 6.55 -7.11 1.23
CA PHE A 104 7.49 -6.05 0.91
C PHE A 104 8.50 -5.90 2.06
N ASP A 105 9.79 -6.00 1.74
CA ASP A 105 10.86 -5.75 2.70
C ASP A 105 11.34 -4.31 2.56
N ALA A 106 10.76 -3.43 3.38
CA ALA A 106 11.12 -2.02 3.43
C ALA A 106 12.61 -1.82 3.75
N MET A 107 13.22 -2.65 4.59
CA MET A 107 14.62 -2.51 4.97
C MET A 107 15.56 -2.89 3.83
N LYS A 108 15.22 -3.92 3.05
CA LYS A 108 15.95 -4.28 1.84
C LYS A 108 15.82 -3.21 0.77
N TYR A 109 14.62 -2.67 0.57
CA TYR A 109 14.39 -1.55 -0.35
C TYR A 109 15.33 -0.38 -0.05
N ARG A 110 15.40 0.03 1.22
CA ARG A 110 16.22 1.19 1.64
C ARG A 110 17.71 1.03 1.39
N LYS A 111 18.25 -0.16 1.65
CA LYS A 111 19.67 -0.49 1.45
C LYS A 111 20.04 -0.76 -0.01
N GLY A 112 19.04 -0.91 -0.88
CA GLY A 112 19.24 -1.16 -2.29
C GLY A 112 19.86 0.03 -3.03
N THR A 113 20.57 -0.28 -4.09
CA THR A 113 20.94 0.69 -5.14
C THR A 113 19.70 1.26 -5.81
N LYS A 114 19.87 2.35 -6.57
CA LYS A 114 18.77 2.96 -7.33
C LYS A 114 18.06 1.97 -8.25
N ASP A 115 18.82 1.09 -8.92
CA ASP A 115 18.25 0.11 -9.85
C ASP A 115 17.49 -0.99 -9.11
N GLU A 116 18.02 -1.50 -7.99
CA GLU A 116 17.33 -2.46 -7.13
C GLU A 116 16.04 -1.87 -6.55
N LYS A 117 16.07 -0.62 -6.10
CA LYS A 117 14.89 0.13 -5.64
C LYS A 117 13.83 0.21 -6.72
N ASN A 118 14.21 0.63 -7.92
CA ASN A 118 13.28 0.75 -9.06
C ASN A 118 12.66 -0.60 -9.46
N GLN A 119 13.45 -1.68 -9.44
CA GLN A 119 12.96 -3.03 -9.70
C GLN A 119 11.98 -3.49 -8.61
N MET A 120 12.32 -3.27 -7.34
CA MET A 120 11.44 -3.60 -6.21
C MET A 120 10.13 -2.82 -6.27
N LEU A 121 10.16 -1.51 -6.51
CA LEU A 121 8.97 -0.69 -6.69
C LEU A 121 8.11 -1.21 -7.83
N SER A 122 8.70 -1.44 -9.00
CA SER A 122 7.98 -1.94 -10.18
C SER A 122 7.25 -3.25 -9.87
N HIS A 123 7.93 -4.16 -9.17
CA HIS A 123 7.37 -5.46 -8.79
C HIS A 123 6.26 -5.34 -7.75
N VAL A 124 6.45 -4.51 -6.71
CA VAL A 124 5.43 -4.28 -5.67
C VAL A 124 4.20 -3.61 -6.27
N PHE A 125 4.36 -2.59 -7.13
CA PHE A 125 3.23 -1.94 -7.80
C PHE A 125 2.43 -2.91 -8.69
N GLU A 126 3.11 -3.82 -9.38
CA GLU A 126 2.42 -4.84 -10.17
C GLU A 126 1.66 -5.83 -9.27
N LYS A 127 2.26 -6.25 -8.15
CA LYS A 127 1.57 -7.06 -7.14
C LYS A 127 0.36 -6.33 -6.56
N LEU A 128 0.48 -5.05 -6.21
CA LEU A 128 -0.64 -4.23 -5.74
C LEU A 128 -1.77 -4.14 -6.78
N MET A 129 -1.42 -3.93 -8.05
CA MET A 129 -2.39 -3.91 -9.15
C MET A 129 -3.14 -5.24 -9.29
N ILE A 130 -2.41 -6.36 -9.27
CA ILE A 130 -3.00 -7.70 -9.36
C ILE A 130 -3.86 -8.00 -8.12
N ALA A 131 -3.42 -7.62 -6.92
CA ALA A 131 -4.18 -7.76 -5.69
C ALA A 131 -5.49 -6.96 -5.75
N GLY A 132 -5.46 -5.73 -6.25
CA GLY A 132 -6.67 -4.93 -6.49
C GLY A 132 -7.63 -5.60 -7.49
N MET A 133 -7.11 -6.20 -8.56
CA MET A 133 -7.92 -6.98 -9.50
C MET A 133 -8.55 -8.21 -8.85
N ILE A 134 -7.79 -8.95 -8.03
CA ILE A 134 -8.27 -10.11 -7.27
C ILE A 134 -9.42 -9.70 -6.35
N LEU A 135 -9.24 -8.64 -5.56
CA LEU A 135 -10.26 -8.16 -4.62
C LEU A 135 -11.54 -7.72 -5.33
N ARG A 136 -11.41 -7.00 -6.45
CA ARG A 136 -12.55 -6.58 -7.25
C ARG A 136 -13.32 -7.77 -7.80
N ASP A 137 -12.63 -8.69 -8.48
CA ASP A 137 -13.24 -9.88 -9.09
C ASP A 137 -13.90 -10.75 -8.00
N TYR A 138 -13.24 -10.93 -6.85
CA TYR A 138 -13.78 -11.63 -5.69
C TYR A 138 -15.04 -10.94 -5.13
N SER A 139 -15.03 -9.62 -4.98
CA SER A 139 -16.18 -8.84 -4.48
C SER A 139 -17.38 -8.91 -5.43
N GLU A 140 -17.14 -8.87 -6.75
CA GLU A 140 -18.18 -9.00 -7.77
C GLU A 140 -18.88 -10.37 -7.67
N VAL A 141 -18.09 -11.43 -7.53
CA VAL A 141 -18.57 -12.80 -7.36
C VAL A 141 -19.40 -12.93 -6.10
N ILE A 142 -18.89 -12.48 -4.95
CA ILE A 142 -19.64 -12.52 -3.69
C ILE A 142 -20.95 -11.74 -3.81
N SER A 143 -20.93 -10.57 -4.44
CA SER A 143 -22.12 -9.74 -4.60
C SER A 143 -23.18 -10.43 -5.46
N TYR A 144 -22.77 -11.02 -6.59
CA TYR A 144 -23.65 -11.79 -7.46
C TYR A 144 -24.23 -13.01 -6.74
N LEU A 145 -23.40 -13.77 -6.02
CA LEU A 145 -23.83 -14.95 -5.27
C LEU A 145 -24.84 -14.61 -4.17
N LYS A 146 -24.62 -13.52 -3.43
CA LYS A 146 -25.57 -13.01 -2.44
C LYS A 146 -26.89 -12.60 -3.08
N ALA A 147 -26.83 -11.90 -4.21
CA ALA A 147 -28.02 -11.44 -4.93
C ALA A 147 -28.87 -12.59 -5.51
N ASN A 148 -28.25 -13.74 -5.81
CA ASN A 148 -28.89 -14.89 -6.43
C ASN A 148 -28.98 -16.12 -5.51
N GLN A 149 -28.77 -15.95 -4.19
CA GLN A 149 -28.71 -17.06 -3.23
C GLN A 149 -29.98 -17.92 -3.20
N ASP A 150 -31.14 -17.34 -3.53
CA ASP A 150 -32.45 -17.99 -3.51
C ASP A 150 -32.88 -18.49 -4.91
N ASN A 151 -32.04 -18.28 -5.93
CA ASN A 151 -32.30 -18.67 -7.31
C ASN A 151 -31.27 -19.71 -7.80
N ALA A 152 -31.57 -20.98 -7.53
CA ALA A 152 -30.73 -22.11 -7.90
C ALA A 152 -30.50 -22.26 -9.41
N GLU A 153 -31.35 -21.68 -10.27
CA GLU A 153 -31.15 -21.68 -11.73
C GLU A 153 -30.15 -20.60 -12.18
N ALA A 154 -30.20 -19.40 -11.59
CA ALA A 154 -29.22 -18.35 -11.86
C ALA A 154 -27.80 -18.72 -11.39
N LEU A 155 -27.69 -19.57 -10.35
CA LEU A 155 -26.42 -20.16 -9.91
C LEU A 155 -25.95 -21.31 -10.82
N LYS A 156 -26.87 -22.03 -11.48
CA LYS A 156 -26.57 -23.11 -12.45
C LYS A 156 -25.93 -22.60 -13.74
N ASP A 157 -26.26 -21.39 -14.20
CA ASP A 157 -25.67 -20.81 -15.41
C ASP A 157 -24.18 -20.46 -15.21
N ILE A 158 -23.77 -20.12 -13.99
CA ILE A 158 -22.35 -20.08 -13.59
C ILE A 158 -21.77 -21.50 -13.47
N GLY A 159 -22.57 -22.46 -12.98
CA GLY A 159 -22.21 -23.87 -12.85
C GLY A 159 -22.07 -24.66 -14.17
N ARG A 160 -22.39 -24.11 -15.34
CA ARG A 160 -22.23 -24.85 -16.61
C ARG A 160 -20.78 -24.92 -17.11
N GLU A 161 -19.88 -24.11 -16.57
CA GLU A 161 -18.41 -24.28 -16.71
C GLU A 161 -17.73 -24.77 -15.41
N ILE A 162 -18.50 -24.99 -14.34
CA ILE A 162 -17.97 -25.12 -12.98
C ILE A 162 -18.73 -26.24 -12.24
N LYS A 163 -18.05 -27.30 -11.78
CA LYS A 163 -18.68 -28.40 -11.02
C LYS A 163 -19.37 -27.86 -9.75
N LYS A 164 -20.71 -27.88 -9.75
CA LYS A 164 -21.76 -27.71 -8.70
C LYS A 164 -21.49 -27.06 -7.32
N GLU A 165 -20.27 -27.05 -6.79
CA GLU A 165 -19.93 -26.49 -5.46
C GLU A 165 -18.57 -25.76 -5.44
N GLN A 166 -17.79 -25.90 -6.51
CA GLN A 166 -16.52 -25.21 -6.72
C GLN A 166 -16.79 -23.90 -7.46
N TYR A 167 -15.91 -22.92 -7.35
CA TYR A 167 -15.92 -21.68 -8.10
C TYR A 167 -14.49 -21.40 -8.51
N ARG A 168 -14.24 -21.20 -9.81
CA ARG A 168 -12.90 -20.95 -10.34
C ARG A 168 -12.86 -19.61 -11.09
N ILE A 169 -12.05 -18.68 -10.59
CA ILE A 169 -11.60 -17.51 -11.34
C ILE A 169 -10.31 -17.90 -12.03
N ASP A 170 -10.29 -17.87 -13.37
CA ASP A 170 -9.08 -18.10 -14.14
C ASP A 170 -8.78 -16.83 -14.96
N ARG A 171 -7.75 -16.08 -14.56
CA ARG A 171 -7.31 -14.86 -15.24
C ARG A 171 -5.91 -15.05 -15.81
N LYS A 172 -5.50 -14.07 -16.62
CA LYS A 172 -4.16 -14.03 -17.23
C LYS A 172 -3.04 -14.15 -16.19
N TYR A 173 -3.19 -13.52 -15.02
CA TYR A 173 -2.12 -13.38 -14.01
C TYR A 173 -2.30 -14.29 -12.79
N TYR A 174 -3.50 -14.78 -12.53
CA TYR A 174 -3.79 -15.54 -11.32
C TYR A 174 -4.98 -16.49 -11.55
N SER A 175 -5.09 -17.49 -10.71
CA SER A 175 -6.28 -18.32 -10.60
C SER A 175 -6.68 -18.54 -9.14
N ILE A 176 -7.98 -18.52 -8.87
CA ILE A 176 -8.56 -18.77 -7.56
C ILE A 176 -9.58 -19.87 -7.71
N GLU A 177 -9.42 -20.96 -6.97
CA GLU A 177 -10.46 -21.96 -6.76
C GLU A 177 -10.98 -21.81 -5.33
N ALA A 178 -12.30 -21.70 -5.19
CA ALA A 178 -12.98 -21.57 -3.92
C ALA A 178 -14.22 -22.48 -3.88
N VAL A 179 -14.66 -22.85 -2.68
CA VAL A 179 -15.92 -23.55 -2.45
C VAL A 179 -16.81 -22.71 -1.56
N ILE A 180 -18.10 -22.74 -1.81
CA ILE A 180 -19.09 -22.05 -0.99
C ILE A 180 -19.83 -23.09 -0.16
N ASN A 181 -19.72 -23.00 1.16
CA ASN A 181 -20.45 -23.84 2.09
C ASN A 181 -21.20 -22.96 3.10
N LYS A 182 -22.52 -23.12 3.19
CA LYS A 182 -23.37 -22.47 4.21
C LYS A 182 -23.07 -20.98 4.42
N LYS A 183 -23.01 -20.20 3.33
CA LYS A 183 -22.74 -18.74 3.30
C LYS A 183 -21.30 -18.33 3.63
N GLN A 184 -20.37 -19.27 3.75
CA GLN A 184 -18.95 -19.01 3.85
C GLN A 184 -18.25 -19.50 2.57
N MET A 185 -17.41 -18.64 2.00
CA MET A 185 -16.57 -19.02 0.88
C MET A 185 -15.18 -19.36 1.40
N THR A 186 -14.67 -20.53 1.04
CA THR A 186 -13.35 -21.02 1.43
C THR A 186 -12.50 -21.13 0.18
N VAL A 187 -11.35 -20.47 0.17
CA VAL A 187 -10.35 -20.61 -0.89
C VAL A 187 -9.73 -22.00 -0.77
N LEU A 188 -9.85 -22.81 -1.82
CA LEU A 188 -9.24 -24.13 -1.91
C LEU A 188 -7.84 -24.06 -2.50
N GLN A 189 -7.69 -23.27 -3.57
CA GLN A 189 -6.43 -23.11 -4.27
C GLN A 189 -6.27 -21.68 -4.76
N PHE A 190 -5.08 -21.13 -4.56
CA PHE A 190 -4.64 -19.87 -5.15
C PHE A 190 -3.36 -20.13 -5.93
N SER A 191 -3.22 -19.54 -7.11
CA SER A 191 -1.99 -19.65 -7.90
C SER A 191 -1.72 -18.34 -8.64
N LEU A 192 -0.51 -17.82 -8.47
CA LEU A 192 0.00 -16.66 -9.19
C LEU A 192 0.82 -17.14 -10.39
N ARG A 193 0.61 -16.55 -11.57
CA ARG A 193 1.31 -16.94 -12.81
C ARG A 193 2.55 -16.06 -13.01
N GLU A 194 3.55 -16.22 -12.14
CA GLU A 194 4.77 -15.39 -12.07
C GLU A 194 5.51 -15.28 -13.42
N GLY A 195 5.57 -16.35 -14.22
CA GLY A 195 6.22 -16.31 -15.55
C GLY A 195 5.60 -15.31 -16.53
N ILE A 196 4.28 -15.06 -16.44
CA ILE A 196 3.56 -14.09 -17.28
C ILE A 196 3.70 -12.67 -16.72
N ILE A 197 3.86 -12.54 -15.40
CA ILE A 197 4.14 -11.27 -14.72
C ILE A 197 5.53 -10.78 -15.15
N HIS A 198 6.54 -11.64 -15.08
CA HIS A 198 7.92 -11.28 -15.43
C HIS A 198 8.15 -10.92 -16.90
N GLN A 199 7.43 -11.53 -17.85
CA GLN A 199 7.53 -11.21 -19.29
C GLN A 199 7.19 -9.75 -19.61
N ARG A 200 6.21 -9.16 -18.91
CA ARG A 200 5.84 -7.74 -19.10
C ARG A 200 6.97 -6.78 -18.70
N THR A 201 7.80 -7.16 -17.72
CA THR A 201 8.95 -6.39 -17.27
C THR A 201 10.07 -6.36 -18.32
N GLN A 202 10.28 -7.45 -19.05
CA GLN A 202 11.30 -7.51 -20.11
C GLN A 202 10.83 -6.79 -21.38
N ASP A 203 9.56 -6.95 -21.78
CA ASP A 203 9.01 -6.31 -22.98
C ASP A 203 8.86 -4.78 -22.86
N ARG A 204 8.93 -4.22 -21.64
CA ARG A 204 8.93 -2.77 -21.39
C ARG A 204 10.33 -2.14 -21.29
N GLN A 205 11.39 -2.95 -21.36
CA GLN A 205 12.78 -2.50 -21.32
C GLN A 205 13.44 -2.46 -22.72
N ILE A 206 12.66 -2.65 -23.80
CA ILE A 206 13.10 -2.53 -25.20
C ILE A 206 12.56 -1.23 -25.80
#